data_AF-A0A7M4AJ13-F1
#
_entry.id   AF-A0A7M4AJ13-F1
#
_cell.length_a   1.000
_cell.length_b   1.000
_cell.length_c   1.000
_cell.angle_alpha   90.00
_cell.angle_beta   90.00
_cell.angle_gamma   90.00
#
_symmetry.space_group_name_H-M   'P 1'
#
loop_
_entity.id
_entity.type
_entity.pdbx_description
1 polymer ?
#
loop_
_entity_poly.entity_id
_entity_poly.type
_entity_poly.pdbx_seq_one_letter_code
_entity_poly.pdbx_strand_id
1 'polypeptide(L)'
;MEQRRAGEQPFTVPEPCLGLAPTFPLPDKVRDGQFRSWEAPSSPQWSANGNDVTWHEAWECARPWFKDPRVHQPQRLYHPEGWASGELDLVLRWDGKTRIVDIKSGNTASAFSSSLEHQLRFYAWLWHETHGGELVHGMEGWYLESSERVSFAVPIQEEIGQLTAAYQGYHSAMQDHSGGVIAFPASNEEACKLDAAGCSWCLVGRSDGVWTLPEPFEWVGALPKIETKQPYAPLRQVQGKVSVRGRLTGAWGPMPNHFSEHVLGAVLVVGDQHITVEESEPGACPNLHELLEQEVVLIDALPGVWRDQARLYVDARTQMVSLSEMADEDMPELTRLGLLRTRANVRGHVLSINRRSGKRVDGKPWTMMSLMLWDGDHVAEVVAFGASINQRLLSLRPGDGLAMTGAELGWRSGILQLRIDNRKTRVETF
;
A
#
# COMPACT_ATOMS: atom_id res chain seq x y z
N MET A 1 -29.70 -19.97 14.41
CA MET A 1 -30.04 -21.40 14.35
C MET A 1 -31.45 -21.61 13.81
N GLU A 2 -32.50 -21.14 14.50
CA GLU A 2 -33.89 -21.31 14.03
C GLU A 2 -34.15 -20.74 12.63
N GLN A 3 -33.57 -19.59 12.30
CA GLN A 3 -33.57 -19.07 10.91
C GLN A 3 -32.98 -20.08 9.90
N ARG A 4 -31.87 -20.74 10.24
CA ARG A 4 -31.26 -21.76 9.37
C ARG A 4 -32.10 -23.03 9.24
N ARG A 5 -32.73 -23.47 10.33
CA ARG A 5 -33.69 -24.59 10.32
C ARG A 5 -34.90 -24.28 9.43
N ALA A 6 -35.30 -23.01 9.34
CA ALA A 6 -36.31 -22.52 8.40
C ALA A 6 -35.80 -22.30 6.95
N GLY A 7 -34.51 -22.57 6.67
CA GLY A 7 -33.90 -22.35 5.36
C GLY A 7 -33.52 -20.89 5.07
N GLU A 8 -33.56 -20.01 6.07
CA GLU A 8 -33.19 -18.60 5.95
C GLU A 8 -31.69 -18.41 6.20
N GLN A 9 -31.08 -17.47 5.48
CA GLN A 9 -29.68 -17.07 5.69
C GLN A 9 -29.62 -15.90 6.70
N PRO A 10 -29.15 -16.09 7.95
CA PRO A 10 -29.09 -15.04 8.96
C PRO A 10 -28.21 -13.83 8.62
N PHE A 11 -27.28 -13.96 7.67
CA PHE A 11 -26.27 -12.93 7.39
C PHE A 11 -26.28 -12.47 5.93
N THR A 12 -26.08 -11.18 5.72
CA THR A 12 -26.03 -10.56 4.38
C THR A 12 -24.82 -11.01 3.55
N VAL A 13 -23.67 -11.21 4.19
CA VAL A 13 -22.49 -11.79 3.54
C VAL A 13 -22.57 -13.32 3.66
N PRO A 14 -22.54 -14.06 2.54
CA PRO A 14 -22.61 -15.52 2.59
C PRO A 14 -21.41 -16.08 3.34
N GLU A 15 -21.64 -16.94 4.34
CA GLU A 15 -20.54 -17.74 4.84
C GLU A 15 -20.15 -18.84 3.81
N PRO A 16 -18.88 -19.21 3.75
CA PRO A 16 -18.40 -20.42 3.15
C PRO A 16 -19.17 -21.62 3.67
N CYS A 17 -19.89 -22.26 2.77
CA CYS A 17 -20.57 -23.51 3.03
C CYS A 17 -19.89 -24.66 2.30
N LEU A 18 -19.88 -25.82 2.95
CA LEU A 18 -19.62 -27.09 2.27
C LEU A 18 -20.64 -27.24 1.14
N GLY A 19 -20.18 -27.58 -0.06
CA GLY A 19 -21.06 -27.79 -1.21
C GLY A 19 -21.27 -26.55 -2.08
N LEU A 20 -21.00 -25.36 -1.56
CA LEU A 20 -21.10 -24.12 -2.32
C LEU A 20 -19.75 -23.71 -2.90
N ALA A 21 -19.78 -23.26 -4.15
CA ALA A 21 -18.60 -22.67 -4.79
C ALA A 21 -18.16 -21.41 -4.02
N PRO A 22 -16.87 -21.26 -3.71
CA PRO A 22 -16.36 -20.05 -3.09
C PRO A 22 -16.54 -18.84 -4.01
N THR A 23 -16.84 -17.69 -3.43
CA THR A 23 -16.94 -16.42 -4.16
C THR A 23 -15.57 -15.76 -4.20
N PHE A 24 -14.96 -15.70 -5.38
CA PHE A 24 -13.67 -15.03 -5.57
C PHE A 24 -13.88 -13.55 -5.90
N PRO A 25 -13.11 -12.61 -5.31
CA PRO A 25 -13.15 -11.19 -5.67
C PRO A 25 -12.91 -10.92 -7.17
N LEU A 26 -12.04 -11.71 -7.81
CA LEU A 26 -11.71 -11.66 -9.23
C LEU A 26 -11.94 -13.05 -9.86
N PRO A 27 -13.19 -13.42 -10.15
CA PRO A 27 -13.54 -14.78 -10.59
C PRO A 27 -12.86 -15.15 -11.91
N ASP A 28 -12.77 -14.21 -12.86
CA ASP A 28 -12.15 -14.41 -14.19
C ASP A 28 -10.65 -14.69 -14.14
N LYS A 29 -10.03 -14.52 -12.97
CA LYS A 29 -8.60 -14.78 -12.77
C LYS A 29 -8.33 -16.07 -12.02
N VAL A 30 -9.36 -16.84 -11.68
CA VAL A 30 -9.21 -18.14 -11.04
C VAL A 30 -8.99 -19.18 -12.12
N ARG A 31 -7.75 -19.63 -12.28
CA ARG A 31 -7.43 -20.72 -13.22
C ARG A 31 -8.27 -21.96 -12.90
N ASP A 32 -8.94 -22.46 -13.93
CA ASP A 32 -9.76 -23.67 -13.90
C ASP A 32 -10.87 -23.67 -12.83
N GLY A 33 -11.24 -22.49 -12.29
CA GLY A 33 -12.24 -22.39 -11.23
C GLY A 33 -13.59 -22.99 -11.65
N GLN A 34 -13.99 -22.76 -12.90
CA GLN A 34 -15.19 -23.32 -13.53
C GLN A 34 -15.15 -24.84 -13.74
N PHE A 35 -13.96 -25.46 -13.73
CA PHE A 35 -13.79 -26.90 -13.92
C PHE A 35 -13.69 -27.67 -12.59
N ARG A 36 -13.69 -26.95 -11.45
CA ARG A 36 -13.70 -27.58 -10.12
C ARG A 36 -15.13 -27.92 -9.73
N SER A 37 -15.36 -29.16 -9.33
CA SER A 37 -16.58 -29.51 -8.59
C SER A 37 -16.44 -29.04 -7.15
N TRP A 38 -17.48 -28.39 -6.66
CA TRP A 38 -17.61 -27.97 -5.25
C TRP A 38 -18.66 -28.80 -4.52
N GLU A 39 -19.22 -29.82 -5.16
CA GLU A 39 -20.19 -30.73 -4.56
C GLU A 39 -19.62 -31.33 -3.28
N ALA A 40 -20.36 -31.16 -2.18
CA ALA A 40 -20.00 -31.81 -0.93
C ALA A 40 -20.51 -33.25 -0.95
N PRO A 41 -19.76 -34.20 -0.37
CA PRO A 41 -20.21 -35.58 -0.24
C PRO A 41 -21.47 -35.72 0.64
N SER A 42 -21.80 -34.69 1.42
CA SER A 42 -23.02 -34.61 2.22
C SER A 42 -23.40 -33.15 2.47
N SER A 43 -24.70 -32.90 2.69
CA SER A 43 -25.21 -31.61 3.14
C SER A 43 -25.65 -31.71 4.60
N PRO A 44 -25.57 -30.62 5.37
CA PRO A 44 -26.09 -30.61 6.73
C PRO A 44 -27.60 -30.89 6.71
N GLN A 45 -28.03 -31.78 7.61
CA GLN A 45 -29.46 -31.97 7.89
C GLN A 45 -29.85 -30.98 8.99
N TRP A 46 -30.99 -30.33 8.86
CA TRP A 46 -31.49 -29.43 9.90
C TRP A 46 -32.66 -30.11 10.60
N SER A 47 -32.66 -30.05 11.92
CA SER A 47 -33.77 -30.52 12.75
C SER A 47 -34.96 -29.57 12.62
N ALA A 48 -36.15 -30.05 12.98
CA ALA A 48 -37.32 -29.18 13.11
C ALA A 48 -37.09 -28.12 14.22
N ASN A 49 -37.70 -26.94 14.04
CA ASN A 49 -37.66 -25.86 15.03
C ASN A 49 -38.08 -26.34 16.42
N GLY A 50 -37.35 -25.90 17.44
CA GLY A 50 -37.60 -26.28 18.84
C GLY A 50 -37.03 -27.65 19.27
N ASN A 51 -36.46 -28.45 18.37
CA ASN A 51 -35.72 -29.64 18.77
C ASN A 51 -34.35 -29.29 19.40
N ASP A 52 -33.81 -30.22 20.19
CA ASP A 52 -32.45 -30.13 20.71
C ASP A 52 -31.42 -29.94 19.59
N VAL A 53 -30.37 -29.18 19.88
CA VAL A 53 -29.30 -28.87 18.92
C VAL A 53 -28.44 -30.09 18.69
N THR A 54 -28.29 -30.51 17.44
CA THR A 54 -27.36 -31.59 17.09
C THR A 54 -25.93 -31.07 16.94
N TRP A 55 -24.94 -31.98 16.99
CA TRP A 55 -23.54 -31.62 16.76
C TRP A 55 -23.27 -30.99 15.39
N HIS A 56 -23.95 -31.45 14.33
CA HIS A 56 -23.78 -30.86 13.00
C HIS A 56 -24.44 -29.48 12.91
N GLU A 57 -25.62 -29.27 13.51
CA GLU A 57 -26.25 -27.94 13.57
C GLU A 57 -25.38 -26.96 14.33
N ALA A 58 -24.77 -27.39 15.44
CA ALA A 58 -23.82 -26.59 16.20
C ALA A 58 -22.59 -26.23 15.34
N TRP A 59 -22.00 -27.20 14.64
CA TRP A 59 -20.87 -26.95 13.73
C TRP A 59 -21.24 -25.99 12.59
N GLU A 60 -22.37 -26.19 11.92
CA GLU A 60 -22.80 -25.33 10.81
C GLU A 60 -23.14 -23.91 11.26
N CYS A 61 -23.60 -23.73 12.49
CA CYS A 61 -23.79 -22.40 13.08
C CYS A 61 -22.48 -21.77 13.57
N ALA A 62 -21.54 -22.58 14.07
CA ALA A 62 -20.29 -22.11 14.66
C ALA A 62 -19.15 -21.97 13.64
N ARG A 63 -19.24 -22.60 12.47
CA ARG A 63 -18.18 -22.56 11.45
C ARG A 63 -18.03 -21.12 10.94
N PRO A 64 -16.88 -20.47 11.14
CA PRO A 64 -16.92 -19.02 11.24
C PRO A 64 -16.11 -18.30 10.16
N TRP A 65 -16.59 -18.27 8.92
CA TRP A 65 -15.72 -17.83 7.83
C TRP A 65 -16.31 -16.59 7.14
N PHE A 66 -16.06 -15.39 7.64
CA PHE A 66 -16.08 -14.23 6.72
C PHE A 66 -14.98 -14.38 5.64
N LYS A 67 -13.94 -15.12 5.99
CA LYS A 67 -12.78 -15.46 5.15
C LYS A 67 -12.86 -16.90 4.67
N ASP A 68 -13.05 -17.08 3.37
CA ASP A 68 -13.03 -18.40 2.76
C ASP A 68 -11.57 -18.85 2.54
N PRO A 69 -11.06 -19.89 3.24
CA PRO A 69 -9.69 -20.38 3.06
C PRO A 69 -9.49 -21.04 1.68
N ARG A 70 -10.56 -21.34 0.94
CA ARG A 70 -10.48 -21.82 -0.45
C ARG A 70 -10.17 -20.68 -1.42
N VAL A 71 -10.39 -19.43 -1.00
CA VAL A 71 -10.13 -18.21 -1.78
C VAL A 71 -8.71 -17.73 -1.50
N HIS A 72 -7.82 -17.99 -2.46
CA HIS A 72 -6.41 -17.57 -2.42
C HIS A 72 -6.19 -16.09 -2.80
N GLN A 73 -7.26 -15.39 -3.17
CA GLN A 73 -7.21 -13.96 -3.48
C GLN A 73 -7.36 -13.14 -2.19
N PRO A 74 -6.77 -11.95 -2.09
CA PRO A 74 -6.96 -11.07 -0.94
C PRO A 74 -8.45 -10.79 -0.70
N GLN A 75 -8.90 -11.03 0.52
CA GLN A 75 -10.30 -10.84 0.94
C GLN A 75 -10.35 -9.63 1.87
N ARG A 76 -10.30 -8.43 1.29
CA ARG A 76 -10.21 -7.17 2.02
C ARG A 76 -11.56 -6.50 2.15
N LEU A 77 -11.74 -5.81 3.28
CA LEU A 77 -12.74 -4.76 3.43
C LEU A 77 -12.14 -3.47 2.87
N TYR A 78 -12.97 -2.71 2.15
CA TYR A 78 -12.63 -1.38 1.67
C TYR A 78 -13.63 -0.39 2.23
N HIS A 79 -13.14 0.71 2.78
CA HIS A 79 -13.99 1.82 3.18
C HIS A 79 -14.81 2.26 1.95
N PRO A 80 -16.10 2.65 2.09
CA PRO A 80 -16.95 3.00 0.95
C PRO A 80 -16.36 4.10 0.04
N GLU A 81 -15.59 5.02 0.61
CA GLU A 81 -14.91 6.10 -0.12
C GLU A 81 -13.49 5.72 -0.61
N GLY A 82 -13.03 4.48 -0.39
CA GLY A 82 -11.78 3.96 -0.95
C GLY A 82 -10.47 4.37 -0.27
N TRP A 83 -10.49 5.23 0.77
CA TRP A 83 -9.27 5.74 1.41
C TRP A 83 -8.66 4.84 2.50
N ALA A 84 -9.38 3.79 2.93
CA ALA A 84 -8.90 2.79 3.88
C ALA A 84 -9.26 1.37 3.44
N SER A 85 -8.39 0.42 3.76
CA SER A 85 -8.65 -1.01 3.55
C SER A 85 -8.02 -1.85 4.66
N GLY A 86 -8.63 -2.99 4.95
CA GLY A 86 -8.21 -3.88 6.02
C GLY A 86 -8.46 -5.34 5.66
N GLU A 87 -7.60 -6.21 6.14
CA GLU A 87 -7.70 -7.64 5.90
C GLU A 87 -7.84 -8.40 7.21
N LEU A 88 -9.06 -8.87 7.49
CA LEU A 88 -9.36 -9.65 8.69
C LEU A 88 -8.81 -11.08 8.55
N ASP A 89 -8.41 -11.72 9.65
CA ASP A 89 -8.08 -13.15 9.60
C ASP A 89 -9.35 -13.99 9.74
N LEU A 90 -10.11 -13.78 10.82
CA LEU A 90 -11.36 -14.47 11.09
C LEU A 90 -12.44 -13.55 11.66
N VAL A 91 -13.69 -13.86 11.35
CA VAL A 91 -14.87 -13.25 12.00
C VAL A 91 -15.79 -14.38 12.45
N LEU A 92 -16.04 -14.43 13.76
CA LEU A 92 -16.74 -15.53 14.42
C LEU A 92 -18.10 -15.06 14.95
N ARG A 93 -19.13 -15.89 14.79
CA ARG A 93 -20.52 -15.60 15.19
C ARG A 93 -21.22 -16.79 15.86
N TRP A 94 -20.46 -17.70 16.48
CA TRP A 94 -20.97 -18.99 16.96
C TRP A 94 -22.09 -18.88 18.02
N ASP A 95 -22.17 -17.77 18.74
CA ASP A 95 -23.21 -17.48 19.74
C ASP A 95 -24.17 -16.36 19.28
N GLY A 96 -24.19 -16.07 17.98
CA GLY A 96 -24.95 -14.97 17.39
C GLY A 96 -24.31 -13.59 17.51
N LYS A 97 -23.13 -13.47 18.17
CA LYS A 97 -22.43 -12.19 18.35
C LYS A 97 -21.18 -12.13 17.48
N THR A 98 -21.02 -11.05 16.72
CA THR A 98 -19.85 -10.81 15.85
C THR A 98 -18.58 -10.59 16.67
N ARG A 99 -17.54 -11.38 16.41
CA ARG A 99 -16.19 -11.23 16.98
C ARG A 99 -15.15 -11.20 15.89
N ILE A 100 -14.25 -10.22 15.93
CA ILE A 100 -13.07 -10.18 15.06
C ILE A 100 -11.93 -10.88 15.78
N VAL A 101 -11.29 -11.82 15.08
CA VAL A 101 -10.15 -12.57 15.61
C VAL A 101 -8.98 -12.46 14.65
N ASP A 102 -7.83 -12.06 15.18
CA ASP A 102 -6.55 -12.00 14.47
C ASP A 102 -5.62 -13.10 15.01
N ILE A 103 -5.05 -13.90 14.12
CA ILE A 103 -4.24 -15.07 14.47
C ILE A 103 -2.77 -14.70 14.33
N LYS A 104 -2.04 -14.78 15.44
CA LYS A 104 -0.60 -14.58 15.46
C LYS A 104 0.12 -15.92 15.62
N SER A 105 1.15 -16.14 14.80
CA SER A 105 1.99 -17.33 14.90
C SER A 105 2.88 -17.34 16.14
N GLY A 106 3.24 -16.17 16.67
CA GLY A 106 4.11 -16.02 17.85
C GLY A 106 3.35 -16.06 19.18
N ASN A 107 3.96 -15.44 20.20
CA ASN A 107 3.43 -15.35 21.56
C ASN A 107 3.11 -13.91 21.99
N THR A 108 2.43 -13.79 23.13
CA THR A 108 1.96 -12.54 23.74
C THR A 108 3.07 -11.64 24.26
N ALA A 109 4.29 -12.14 24.46
CA ALA A 109 5.43 -11.35 24.98
C ALA A 109 6.23 -10.64 23.87
N SER A 110 5.92 -10.87 22.59
CA SER A 110 6.62 -10.21 21.48
C SER A 110 6.34 -8.70 21.45
N ALA A 111 7.32 -7.88 21.05
CA ALA A 111 7.12 -6.43 20.94
C ALA A 111 5.93 -6.04 20.04
N PHE A 112 5.63 -6.86 19.04
CA PHE A 112 4.51 -6.67 18.10
C PHE A 112 3.14 -6.99 18.72
N SER A 113 3.07 -7.80 19.79
CA SER A 113 1.80 -8.12 20.44
C SER A 113 1.12 -6.88 21.02
N SER A 114 1.91 -5.91 21.49
CA SER A 114 1.44 -4.63 22.05
C SER A 114 0.64 -3.78 21.05
N SER A 115 0.87 -3.98 19.75
CA SER A 115 0.19 -3.24 18.67
C SER A 115 -1.12 -3.89 18.22
N LEU A 116 -1.39 -5.14 18.64
CA LEU A 116 -2.53 -5.91 18.14
C LEU A 116 -3.88 -5.26 18.47
N GLU A 117 -3.99 -4.64 19.65
CA GLU A 117 -5.21 -3.92 20.02
C GLU A 117 -5.53 -2.79 19.02
N HIS A 118 -4.52 -2.00 18.64
CA HIS A 118 -4.69 -0.92 17.67
C HIS A 118 -5.14 -1.45 16.30
N GLN A 119 -4.56 -2.58 15.87
CA GLN A 119 -4.93 -3.27 14.63
C GLN A 119 -6.39 -3.76 14.67
N LEU A 120 -6.79 -4.43 15.76
CA LEU A 120 -8.14 -4.94 15.94
C LEU A 120 -9.17 -3.81 16.05
N ARG A 121 -8.82 -2.69 16.71
CA ARG A 121 -9.68 -1.50 16.77
C ARG A 121 -9.89 -0.88 15.39
N PHE A 122 -8.86 -0.82 14.55
CA PHE A 122 -9.00 -0.40 13.14
C PHE A 122 -9.95 -1.33 12.38
N TYR A 123 -9.85 -2.65 12.60
CA TYR A 123 -10.74 -3.63 11.98
C TYR A 123 -12.19 -3.53 12.47
N ALA A 124 -12.42 -3.29 13.76
CA ALA A 124 -13.75 -3.06 14.30
C ALA A 124 -14.38 -1.77 13.76
N TRP A 125 -13.60 -0.69 13.63
CA TRP A 125 -14.03 0.53 12.96
C TRP A 125 -14.36 0.28 11.48
N LEU A 126 -13.48 -0.39 10.74
CA LEU A 126 -13.72 -0.67 9.32
C LEU A 126 -14.93 -1.59 9.12
N TRP A 127 -15.18 -2.51 10.05
CA TRP A 127 -16.40 -3.31 10.09
C TRP A 127 -17.64 -2.42 10.18
N HIS A 128 -17.66 -1.48 11.14
CA HIS A 128 -18.76 -0.50 11.31
C HIS A 128 -19.02 0.28 10.01
N GLU A 129 -17.96 0.83 9.40
CA GLU A 129 -18.08 1.63 8.15
C GLU A 129 -18.58 0.82 6.95
N THR A 130 -18.38 -0.50 6.96
CA THR A 130 -18.73 -1.38 5.83
C THR A 130 -20.01 -2.19 6.05
N HIS A 131 -20.53 -2.25 7.28
CA HIS A 131 -21.68 -3.07 7.66
C HIS A 131 -22.81 -2.26 8.27
N GLY A 132 -23.05 -1.05 7.75
CA GLY A 132 -24.22 -0.24 8.12
C GLY A 132 -24.24 0.20 9.57
N GLY A 133 -23.06 0.42 10.16
CA GLY A 133 -22.92 0.87 11.54
C GLY A 133 -22.96 -0.25 12.59
N GLU A 134 -22.84 -1.52 12.20
CA GLU A 134 -22.77 -2.64 13.15
C GLU A 134 -21.52 -2.53 14.04
N LEU A 135 -21.71 -2.60 15.36
CA LEU A 135 -20.61 -2.76 16.32
C LEU A 135 -20.33 -4.24 16.58
N VAL A 136 -19.05 -4.60 16.60
CA VAL A 136 -18.63 -5.94 16.98
C VAL A 136 -18.71 -6.13 18.49
N HIS A 137 -19.03 -7.35 18.93
CA HIS A 137 -19.15 -7.68 20.35
C HIS A 137 -17.81 -8.09 20.98
N GLY A 138 -16.82 -8.50 20.19
CA GLY A 138 -15.52 -8.88 20.72
C GLY A 138 -14.39 -8.73 19.71
N MET A 139 -13.20 -8.50 20.25
CA MET A 139 -11.93 -8.51 19.54
C MET A 139 -10.98 -9.44 20.28
N GLU A 140 -10.36 -10.38 19.58
CA GLU A 140 -9.45 -11.34 20.18
C GLU A 140 -8.16 -11.53 19.36
N GLY A 141 -7.04 -11.65 20.06
CA GLY A 141 -5.78 -12.13 19.52
C GLY A 141 -5.56 -13.59 19.90
N TRP A 142 -5.38 -14.47 18.90
CA TRP A 142 -5.12 -15.89 19.12
C TRP A 142 -3.66 -16.20 18.79
N TYR A 143 -2.90 -16.61 19.80
CA TYR A 143 -1.46 -16.84 19.70
C TYR A 143 -1.18 -18.34 19.61
N LEU A 144 -0.72 -18.80 18.45
CA LEU A 144 -0.56 -20.23 18.17
C LEU A 144 0.61 -20.84 18.94
N GLU A 145 1.72 -20.12 19.12
CA GLU A 145 2.89 -20.64 19.84
C GLU A 145 2.61 -20.81 21.34
N SER A 146 2.01 -19.81 21.98
CA SER A 146 1.71 -19.86 23.42
C SER A 146 0.35 -20.50 23.75
N SER A 147 -0.48 -20.80 22.74
CA SER A 147 -1.85 -21.30 22.89
C SER A 147 -2.75 -20.36 23.72
N GLU A 148 -2.49 -19.06 23.66
CA GLU A 148 -3.21 -18.04 24.42
C GLU A 148 -4.28 -17.34 23.57
N ARG A 149 -5.36 -16.93 24.24
CA ARG A 149 -6.39 -16.04 23.69
C ARG A 149 -6.43 -14.79 24.53
N VAL A 150 -6.21 -13.64 23.90
CA VAL A 150 -6.24 -12.33 24.55
C VAL A 150 -7.44 -11.57 24.03
N SER A 151 -8.34 -11.17 24.93
CA SER A 151 -9.49 -10.34 24.58
C SER A 151 -9.16 -8.86 24.75
N PHE A 152 -9.67 -8.03 23.84
CA PHE A 152 -9.51 -6.58 23.86
C PHE A 152 -10.86 -5.87 23.97
N ALA A 153 -10.86 -4.64 24.48
CA ALA A 153 -12.06 -3.83 24.61
C ALA A 153 -12.51 -3.32 23.24
N VAL A 154 -13.77 -3.60 22.88
CA VAL A 154 -14.35 -3.12 21.61
C VAL A 154 -14.62 -1.62 21.66
N PRO A 155 -14.41 -0.88 20.55
CA PRO A 155 -14.73 0.53 20.50
C PRO A 155 -16.25 0.75 20.64
N ILE A 156 -16.65 1.68 21.50
CA ILE A 156 -18.06 2.11 21.63
C ILE A 156 -18.42 3.11 20.53
N GLN A 157 -19.72 3.36 20.33
CA GLN A 157 -20.22 4.26 19.29
C GLN A 157 -19.55 5.64 19.28
N GLU A 158 -19.29 6.21 20.46
CA GLU A 158 -18.61 7.52 20.58
C GLU A 158 -17.16 7.45 20.09
N GLU A 159 -16.46 6.36 20.39
CA GLU A 159 -15.08 6.15 19.94
C GLU A 159 -14.99 5.92 18.43
N ILE A 160 -16.00 5.34 17.79
CA ILE A 160 -16.03 5.16 16.32
C ILE A 160 -15.87 6.50 15.59
N GLY A 161 -16.54 7.56 16.05
CA GLY A 161 -16.40 8.90 15.47
C GLY A 161 -14.97 9.46 15.63
N GLN A 162 -14.37 9.23 16.79
CA GLN A 162 -12.98 9.64 17.07
C GLN A 162 -11.98 8.85 16.22
N LEU A 163 -12.18 7.54 16.07
CA LEU A 163 -11.38 6.67 15.21
C LEU A 163 -11.48 7.11 13.75
N THR A 164 -12.66 7.46 13.27
CA THR A 164 -12.86 8.00 11.92
C THR A 164 -12.01 9.25 11.68
N ALA A 165 -12.13 10.24 12.56
CA ALA A 165 -11.35 11.47 12.47
C ALA A 165 -9.84 11.21 12.56
N ALA A 166 -9.41 10.32 13.46
CA ALA A 166 -8.00 9.96 13.62
C ALA A 166 -7.43 9.28 12.37
N TYR A 167 -8.12 8.27 11.84
CA TYR A 167 -7.67 7.53 10.65
C TYR A 167 -7.72 8.39 9.38
N GLN A 168 -8.70 9.28 9.24
CA GLN A 168 -8.70 10.29 8.19
C GLN A 168 -7.50 11.23 8.33
N GLY A 169 -7.21 11.70 9.55
CA GLY A 169 -6.02 12.51 9.83
C GLY A 169 -4.72 11.80 9.47
N TYR A 170 -4.57 10.52 9.80
CA TYR A 170 -3.41 9.71 9.39
C TYR A 170 -3.35 9.53 7.89
N HIS A 171 -4.47 9.25 7.23
CA HIS A 171 -4.54 9.14 5.78
C HIS A 171 -4.07 10.45 5.12
N SER A 172 -4.64 11.60 5.53
CA SER A 172 -4.22 12.92 5.04
C SER A 172 -2.75 13.19 5.29
N ALA A 173 -2.23 12.92 6.50
CA ALA A 173 -0.81 13.10 6.83
C ALA A 173 0.10 12.20 5.98
N MET A 174 -0.28 10.94 5.75
CA MET A 174 0.46 10.01 4.89
C MET A 174 0.45 10.47 3.44
N GLN A 175 -0.65 11.04 2.96
CA GLN A 175 -0.70 11.66 1.64
C GLN A 175 0.20 12.91 1.63
N ASP A 176 0.13 13.75 2.67
CA ASP A 176 0.80 15.06 2.77
C ASP A 176 2.32 14.99 2.87
N HIS A 177 2.87 13.86 3.30
CA HIS A 177 4.31 13.64 3.33
C HIS A 177 4.87 13.80 1.91
N SER A 178 5.58 14.92 1.69
CA SER A 178 5.96 15.49 0.39
C SER A 178 6.38 14.43 -0.64
N GLY A 179 5.79 14.47 -1.84
CA GLY A 179 6.01 13.54 -2.95
C GLY A 179 7.41 13.63 -3.55
N GLY A 180 8.43 13.29 -2.76
CA GLY A 180 9.84 13.30 -3.09
C GLY A 180 10.60 12.34 -2.18
N VAL A 181 11.90 12.60 -1.97
CA VAL A 181 12.71 11.82 -1.02
C VAL A 181 12.36 12.21 0.42
N ILE A 182 12.43 11.25 1.35
CA ILE A 182 12.00 11.43 2.73
C ILE A 182 13.19 11.92 3.56
N ALA A 183 13.04 12.99 4.33
CA ALA A 183 14.08 13.42 5.28
C ALA A 183 14.31 12.32 6.34
N PHE A 184 15.56 11.95 6.55
CA PHE A 184 15.93 10.99 7.58
C PHE A 184 17.39 11.18 8.02
N PRO A 185 17.66 11.28 9.32
CA PRO A 185 16.71 11.23 10.45
C PRO A 185 15.79 12.46 10.52
N ALA A 186 14.69 12.36 11.28
CA ALA A 186 13.86 13.52 11.60
C ALA A 186 14.62 14.48 12.54
N SER A 187 14.14 15.71 12.74
CA SER A 187 14.66 16.53 13.83
C SER A 187 14.37 15.87 15.18
N ASN A 188 15.17 16.14 16.22
CA ASN A 188 14.91 15.60 17.56
C ASN A 188 13.56 16.06 18.14
N GLU A 189 12.98 17.16 17.63
CA GLU A 189 11.68 17.68 18.05
C GLU A 189 10.51 16.94 17.37
N GLU A 190 10.67 16.57 16.10
CA GLU A 190 9.67 15.86 15.29
C GLU A 190 9.75 14.34 15.43
N ALA A 191 10.90 13.81 15.86
CA ALA A 191 11.07 12.38 16.10
C ALA A 191 9.98 11.87 17.07
N CYS A 192 9.47 10.67 16.77
CA CYS A 192 8.45 10.00 17.56
C CYS A 192 8.91 9.86 19.02
N LYS A 193 7.96 9.95 19.95
CA LYS A 193 8.22 9.90 21.40
C LYS A 193 7.80 8.58 22.02
N LEU A 194 7.91 7.49 21.28
CA LEU A 194 7.50 6.12 21.68
C LEU A 194 6.00 5.95 21.95
N ASP A 195 5.17 6.86 21.43
CA ASP A 195 3.72 6.74 21.45
C ASP A 195 3.20 5.69 20.45
N ALA A 196 3.92 5.50 19.34
CA ALA A 196 3.63 4.47 18.35
C ALA A 196 4.29 3.12 18.71
N ALA A 197 3.47 2.09 18.93
CA ALA A 197 3.92 0.76 19.31
C ALA A 197 4.92 0.17 18.29
N GLY A 198 6.11 -0.19 18.77
CA GLY A 198 7.13 -0.91 17.98
C GLY A 198 7.84 -0.08 16.90
N CYS A 199 7.66 1.25 16.86
CA CYS A 199 8.38 2.07 15.90
C CYS A 199 9.81 2.34 16.38
N SER A 200 10.81 1.83 15.66
CA SER A 200 12.22 2.18 15.89
C SER A 200 12.78 3.16 14.85
N TRP A 201 12.17 3.24 13.67
CA TRP A 201 12.63 4.13 12.59
C TRP A 201 12.33 5.60 12.88
N CYS A 202 11.10 5.89 13.31
CA CYS A 202 10.64 7.25 13.56
C CYS A 202 11.23 7.88 14.83
N LEU A 203 11.91 7.08 15.68
CA LEU A 203 12.64 7.57 16.86
C LEU A 203 14.03 8.12 16.51
N VAL A 204 14.52 7.82 15.30
CA VAL A 204 15.84 8.27 14.88
C VAL A 204 15.77 9.78 14.63
N GLY A 205 16.38 10.53 15.54
CA GLY A 205 16.44 11.99 15.51
C GLY A 205 17.86 12.50 15.31
N ARG A 206 18.01 13.66 14.66
CA ARG A 206 19.26 14.41 14.64
C ARG A 206 19.03 15.91 14.53
N SER A 207 19.59 16.66 15.47
CA SER A 207 19.60 18.13 15.47
C SER A 207 21.01 18.62 15.78
N ASP A 208 21.55 19.53 14.96
CA ASP A 208 22.90 20.10 15.13
C ASP A 208 24.02 19.05 15.29
N GLY A 209 23.87 17.91 14.61
CA GLY A 209 24.82 16.78 14.68
C GLY A 209 24.67 15.90 15.93
N VAL A 210 23.77 16.23 16.86
CA VAL A 210 23.44 15.41 18.03
C VAL A 210 22.37 14.39 17.65
N TRP A 211 22.73 13.11 17.77
CA TRP A 211 21.87 11.99 17.45
C TRP A 211 21.01 11.55 18.64
N THR A 212 19.78 11.18 18.34
CA THR A 212 18.90 10.37 19.20
C THR A 212 18.69 9.04 18.47
N LEU A 213 19.29 7.96 18.97
CA LEU A 213 19.28 6.65 18.32
C LEU A 213 18.70 5.60 19.26
N PRO A 214 17.63 4.89 18.88
CA PRO A 214 17.22 3.69 19.59
C PRO A 214 18.23 2.55 19.31
N GLU A 215 18.32 1.59 20.23
CA GLU A 215 19.26 0.44 20.17
C GLU A 215 19.33 -0.23 18.77
N PRO A 216 18.21 -0.52 18.07
CA PRO A 216 18.27 -1.17 16.74
C PRO A 216 18.91 -0.31 15.63
N PHE A 217 19.10 0.99 15.86
CA PHE A 217 19.64 1.96 14.90
C PHE A 217 20.97 2.58 15.34
N GLU A 218 21.56 2.21 16.49
CA GLU A 218 22.85 2.76 16.95
C GLU A 218 23.94 2.69 15.88
N TRP A 219 23.95 1.61 15.10
CA TRP A 219 24.89 1.39 14.00
C TRP A 219 24.80 2.45 12.89
N VAL A 220 23.65 3.12 12.72
CA VAL A 220 23.48 4.20 11.72
C VAL A 220 24.37 5.39 12.07
N GLY A 221 24.51 5.72 13.36
CA GLY A 221 25.39 6.79 13.83
C GLY A 221 26.88 6.51 13.57
N ALA A 222 27.24 5.24 13.37
CA ALA A 222 28.61 4.80 13.09
C ALA A 222 28.93 4.70 11.58
N LEU A 223 27.95 4.92 10.70
CA LEU A 223 28.16 4.83 9.26
C LEU A 223 29.12 5.93 8.76
N PRO A 224 30.01 5.61 7.80
CA PRO A 224 30.88 6.60 7.18
C PRO A 224 30.09 7.75 6.57
N LYS A 225 30.67 8.96 6.58
CA LYS A 225 30.09 10.09 5.85
C LYS A 225 30.13 9.82 4.35
N ILE A 226 29.03 10.13 3.66
CA ILE A 226 28.95 9.98 2.22
C ILE A 226 29.55 11.21 1.55
N GLU A 227 30.68 11.00 0.87
CA GLU A 227 31.34 12.06 0.14
C GLU A 227 30.57 12.44 -1.12
N THR A 228 30.33 13.74 -1.29
CA THR A 228 29.79 14.29 -2.53
C THR A 228 30.82 14.16 -3.64
N LYS A 229 30.52 13.34 -4.65
CA LYS A 229 31.42 13.08 -5.78
C LYS A 229 30.62 13.07 -7.07
N GLN A 230 31.08 13.81 -8.08
CA GLN A 230 30.52 13.71 -9.44
C GLN A 230 30.66 12.27 -9.97
N PRO A 231 29.63 11.69 -10.61
CA PRO A 231 28.39 12.34 -11.09
C PRO A 231 27.18 12.23 -10.14
N TYR A 232 27.40 11.90 -8.86
CA TYR A 232 26.33 11.65 -7.88
C TYR A 232 25.83 12.95 -7.24
N ALA A 233 24.52 13.06 -7.08
CA ALA A 233 23.85 14.17 -6.41
C ALA A 233 23.22 13.69 -5.09
N PRO A 234 23.08 14.58 -4.08
CA PRO A 234 22.26 14.32 -2.90
C PRO A 234 20.83 13.94 -3.27
N LEU A 235 20.19 13.09 -2.48
CA LEU A 235 18.83 12.61 -2.72
C LEU A 235 17.82 13.76 -2.77
N ARG A 236 18.00 14.81 -1.95
CA ARG A 236 17.17 16.02 -1.99
C ARG A 236 17.19 16.78 -3.33
N GLN A 237 18.17 16.52 -4.19
CA GLN A 237 18.28 17.13 -5.52
C GLN A 237 17.70 16.23 -6.63
N VAL A 238 17.23 15.03 -6.29
CA VAL A 238 16.46 14.21 -7.22
C VAL A 238 15.17 14.94 -7.54
N GLN A 239 14.84 15.03 -8.84
CA GLN A 239 13.66 15.75 -9.28
C GLN A 239 12.39 15.11 -8.69
N GLY A 240 11.68 15.89 -7.87
CA GLY A 240 10.37 15.54 -7.34
C GLY A 240 9.27 15.84 -8.34
N LYS A 241 8.12 16.29 -7.83
CA LYS A 241 7.00 16.72 -8.68
C LYS A 241 7.38 17.92 -9.55
N VAL A 242 6.72 18.06 -10.69
CA VAL A 242 6.98 19.09 -11.69
C VAL A 242 5.69 19.76 -12.13
N SER A 243 5.79 21.05 -12.44
CA SER A 243 4.73 21.77 -13.13
C SER A 243 5.09 21.95 -14.60
N VAL A 244 4.18 21.63 -15.52
CA VAL A 244 4.39 21.76 -16.96
C VAL A 244 3.18 22.40 -17.62
N ARG A 245 3.41 23.13 -18.70
CA ARG A 245 2.35 23.73 -19.52
C ARG A 245 2.36 23.10 -20.91
N GLY A 246 1.19 22.81 -21.46
CA GLY A 246 1.03 22.34 -22.83
C GLY A 246 -0.43 22.14 -23.22
N ARG A 247 -0.65 21.71 -24.46
CA ARG A 247 -1.97 21.34 -24.95
C ARG A 247 -2.27 19.88 -24.66
N LEU A 248 -3.33 19.59 -23.92
CA LEU A 248 -3.75 18.21 -23.65
C LEU A 248 -4.56 17.68 -24.84
N THR A 249 -4.20 16.53 -25.36
CA THR A 249 -4.76 15.94 -26.58
C THR A 249 -4.81 14.43 -26.48
N GLY A 250 -5.55 13.78 -27.38
CA GLY A 250 -5.45 12.33 -27.61
C GLY A 250 -5.62 11.49 -26.33
N ALA A 251 -6.87 11.26 -25.93
CA ALA A 251 -7.20 10.45 -24.76
C ALA A 251 -7.32 8.96 -25.06
N TRP A 252 -7.02 8.14 -24.05
CA TRP A 252 -7.35 6.73 -24.03
C TRP A 252 -7.61 6.25 -22.61
N GLY A 253 -8.11 5.02 -22.52
CA GLY A 253 -8.34 4.34 -21.26
C GLY A 253 -9.82 4.24 -20.89
N PRO A 254 -10.14 3.49 -19.83
CA PRO A 254 -9.19 2.79 -18.96
C PRO A 254 -8.44 1.65 -19.67
N MET A 255 -7.11 1.69 -19.69
CA MET A 255 -6.24 0.68 -20.32
C MET A 255 -5.17 0.18 -19.34
N PRO A 256 -4.69 -1.06 -19.46
CA PRO A 256 -3.67 -1.60 -18.55
C PRO A 256 -2.35 -0.81 -18.59
N ASN A 257 -1.91 -0.30 -17.45
CA ASN A 257 -0.58 0.29 -17.23
C ASN A 257 0.52 -0.80 -17.11
N HIS A 258 1.72 -0.38 -16.74
CA HIS A 258 2.86 -1.29 -16.52
C HIS A 258 2.64 -2.34 -15.40
N PHE A 259 1.71 -2.10 -14.47
CA PHE A 259 1.28 -3.05 -13.44
C PHE A 259 0.06 -3.89 -13.85
N SER A 260 -0.47 -3.67 -15.07
CA SER A 260 -1.75 -4.22 -15.56
C SER A 260 -2.98 -3.68 -14.83
N GLU A 261 -2.87 -2.51 -14.22
CA GLU A 261 -3.97 -1.77 -13.61
C GLU A 261 -4.60 -0.86 -14.68
N HIS A 262 -5.92 -0.76 -14.75
CA HIS A 262 -6.60 0.03 -15.78
C HIS A 262 -6.58 1.51 -15.41
N VAL A 263 -5.93 2.33 -16.23
CA VAL A 263 -5.74 3.78 -16.01
C VAL A 263 -6.15 4.60 -17.23
N LEU A 264 -6.52 5.85 -17.00
CA LEU A 264 -6.68 6.87 -18.02
C LEU A 264 -5.31 7.38 -18.48
N GLY A 265 -5.22 7.76 -19.76
CA GLY A 265 -4.06 8.44 -20.30
C GLY A 265 -4.41 9.44 -21.38
N ALA A 266 -3.48 10.34 -21.64
CA ALA A 266 -3.58 11.41 -22.62
C ALA A 266 -2.17 11.80 -23.14
N VAL A 267 -2.11 12.66 -24.16
CA VAL A 267 -0.87 13.25 -24.66
C VAL A 267 -0.84 14.73 -24.36
N LEU A 268 0.21 15.20 -23.67
CA LEU A 268 0.51 16.62 -23.55
C LEU A 268 1.47 17.03 -24.68
N VAL A 269 1.11 18.07 -25.42
CA VAL A 269 1.88 18.60 -26.55
C VAL A 269 2.45 19.97 -26.18
N VAL A 270 3.77 20.14 -26.32
CA VAL A 270 4.47 21.40 -26.07
C VAL A 270 5.36 21.72 -27.27
N GLY A 271 4.91 22.66 -28.10
CA GLY A 271 5.56 22.89 -29.40
C GLY A 271 5.46 21.66 -30.28
N ASP A 272 6.61 21.05 -30.59
CA ASP A 272 6.76 19.81 -31.36
C ASP A 272 6.96 18.56 -30.49
N GLN A 273 7.03 18.72 -29.16
CA GLN A 273 7.25 17.63 -28.22
C GLN A 273 5.93 17.03 -27.76
N HIS A 274 5.89 15.69 -27.73
CA HIS A 274 4.76 14.91 -27.24
C HIS A 274 5.22 14.11 -26.02
N ILE A 275 4.52 14.26 -24.91
CA ILE A 275 4.75 13.46 -23.70
C ILE A 275 3.46 12.76 -23.27
N THR A 276 3.58 11.50 -22.88
CA THR A 276 2.45 10.75 -22.33
C THR A 276 2.16 11.22 -20.91
N VAL A 277 0.89 11.51 -20.65
CA VAL A 277 0.31 11.74 -19.33
C VAL A 277 -0.55 10.52 -18.99
N GLU A 278 -0.35 9.92 -17.83
CA GLU A 278 -1.05 8.69 -17.42
C GLU A 278 -1.39 8.75 -15.93
N GLU A 279 -2.52 8.21 -15.48
CA GLU A 279 -2.75 8.11 -14.03
C GLU A 279 -1.68 7.22 -13.39
N SER A 280 -1.20 7.63 -12.22
CA SER A 280 -0.22 6.87 -11.43
C SER A 280 -0.79 5.55 -10.90
N GLU A 281 -2.09 5.53 -10.62
CA GLU A 281 -2.90 4.38 -10.23
C GLU A 281 -4.36 4.57 -10.68
N PRO A 282 -5.18 3.51 -10.77
CA PRO A 282 -6.56 3.62 -11.25
C PRO A 282 -7.38 4.65 -10.48
N GLY A 283 -7.97 5.60 -11.18
CA GLY A 283 -8.84 6.61 -10.57
C GLY A 283 -8.09 7.68 -9.77
N ALA A 284 -6.76 7.78 -9.92
CA ALA A 284 -5.98 8.82 -9.26
C ALA A 284 -6.24 10.22 -9.85
N CYS A 285 -6.68 10.31 -11.11
CA CYS A 285 -7.06 11.56 -11.76
C CYS A 285 -8.24 11.28 -12.71
N PRO A 286 -9.45 11.04 -12.16
CA PRO A 286 -10.62 10.64 -12.96
C PRO A 286 -11.06 11.72 -13.95
N ASN A 287 -10.68 12.97 -13.68
CA ASN A 287 -10.94 14.14 -14.50
C ASN A 287 -9.87 14.40 -15.58
N LEU A 288 -8.89 13.50 -15.78
CA LEU A 288 -7.81 13.68 -16.76
C LEU A 288 -8.31 14.04 -18.17
N HIS A 289 -9.52 13.62 -18.55
CA HIS A 289 -10.08 13.86 -19.88
C HIS A 289 -10.97 15.11 -19.98
N GLU A 290 -11.23 15.83 -18.88
CA GLU A 290 -12.17 16.97 -18.88
C GLU A 290 -11.65 18.18 -19.67
N LEU A 291 -10.33 18.39 -19.68
CA LEU A 291 -9.68 19.53 -20.34
C LEU A 291 -9.01 19.14 -21.68
N LEU A 292 -9.54 18.13 -22.37
CA LEU A 292 -9.04 17.72 -23.68
C LEU A 292 -9.16 18.83 -24.72
N GLU A 293 -8.17 18.87 -25.60
CA GLU A 293 -7.98 19.87 -26.67
C GLU A 293 -7.81 21.32 -26.16
N GLN A 294 -7.51 21.50 -24.87
CA GLN A 294 -7.25 22.81 -24.26
C GLN A 294 -5.77 22.98 -23.87
N GLU A 295 -5.33 24.23 -23.77
CA GLU A 295 -4.05 24.58 -23.12
C GLU A 295 -4.23 24.44 -21.61
N VAL A 296 -3.40 23.60 -21.00
CA VAL A 296 -3.46 23.31 -19.57
C VAL A 296 -2.10 23.54 -18.91
N VAL A 297 -2.15 23.77 -17.61
CA VAL A 297 -1.00 23.66 -16.73
C VAL A 297 -1.25 22.46 -15.82
N LEU A 298 -0.35 21.49 -15.87
CA LEU A 298 -0.30 20.39 -14.91
C LEU A 298 0.62 20.83 -13.78
N ILE A 299 0.09 20.95 -12.57
CA ILE A 299 0.82 21.33 -11.36
C ILE A 299 1.02 20.07 -10.53
N ASP A 300 2.23 19.85 -10.02
CA ASP A 300 2.56 18.67 -9.22
C ASP A 300 2.38 17.33 -9.95
N ALA A 301 2.73 17.29 -11.24
CA ALA A 301 2.83 16.05 -12.01
C ALA A 301 4.11 15.27 -11.64
N LEU A 302 4.10 13.95 -11.83
CA LEU A 302 5.14 13.04 -11.38
C LEU A 302 6.04 12.62 -12.57
N PRO A 303 7.29 13.10 -12.69
CA PRO A 303 8.15 12.76 -13.83
C PRO A 303 8.66 11.31 -13.76
N GLY A 304 8.64 10.57 -14.86
CA GLY A 304 9.17 9.20 -14.87
C GLY A 304 9.61 8.69 -16.23
N VAL A 305 10.01 7.41 -16.28
CA VAL A 305 10.36 6.69 -17.51
C VAL A 305 9.48 5.47 -17.68
N TRP A 306 9.05 5.23 -18.92
CA TRP A 306 8.59 3.91 -19.34
C TRP A 306 9.13 3.57 -20.72
N ARG A 307 9.78 2.41 -20.86
CA ARG A 307 10.37 1.92 -22.12
C ARG A 307 11.22 3.00 -22.82
N ASP A 308 12.13 3.61 -22.05
CA ASP A 308 13.01 4.71 -22.48
C ASP A 308 12.30 6.00 -22.94
N GLN A 309 10.99 6.12 -22.76
CA GLN A 309 10.23 7.34 -23.03
C GLN A 309 9.92 8.07 -21.74
N ALA A 310 10.18 9.38 -21.73
CA ALA A 310 9.74 10.27 -20.67
C ALA A 310 8.21 10.26 -20.55
N ARG A 311 7.72 10.28 -19.32
CA ARG A 311 6.29 10.33 -19.01
C ARG A 311 6.03 11.26 -17.83
N LEU A 312 4.79 11.72 -17.76
CA LEU A 312 4.23 12.37 -16.59
C LEU A 312 3.14 11.46 -16.04
N TYR A 313 3.24 11.12 -14.75
CA TYR A 313 2.13 10.49 -14.06
C TYR A 313 1.33 11.55 -13.31
N VAL A 314 0.03 11.36 -13.22
CA VAL A 314 -0.87 12.24 -12.48
C VAL A 314 -1.49 11.47 -11.31
N ASP A 315 -1.63 12.15 -10.17
CA ASP A 315 -2.27 11.62 -8.97
C ASP A 315 -3.32 12.60 -8.44
N ALA A 316 -3.95 12.28 -7.31
CA ALA A 316 -4.99 13.11 -6.70
C ALA A 316 -4.50 14.51 -6.27
N ARG A 317 -3.18 14.75 -6.25
CA ARG A 317 -2.55 16.04 -5.95
C ARG A 317 -2.18 16.80 -7.21
N THR A 318 -2.13 16.12 -8.35
CA THR A 318 -1.88 16.80 -9.62
C THR A 318 -3.07 17.68 -9.95
N GLN A 319 -2.86 18.99 -9.96
CA GLN A 319 -3.89 19.93 -10.38
C GLN A 319 -3.78 20.13 -11.89
N MET A 320 -4.91 20.02 -12.57
CA MET A 320 -5.01 20.32 -13.99
C MET A 320 -5.88 21.55 -14.15
N VAL A 321 -5.26 22.66 -14.54
CA VAL A 321 -5.93 23.96 -14.63
C VAL A 321 -5.88 24.42 -16.08
N SER A 322 -7.01 24.91 -16.59
CA SER A 322 -7.05 25.54 -17.90
C SER A 322 -6.20 26.81 -17.88
N LEU A 323 -5.35 27.00 -18.88
CA LEU A 323 -4.47 28.16 -18.93
C LEU A 323 -5.24 29.48 -18.94
N SER A 324 -6.44 29.50 -19.54
CA SER A 324 -7.29 30.69 -19.58
C SER A 324 -7.87 31.09 -18.23
N GLU A 325 -7.89 30.18 -17.27
CA GLU A 325 -8.45 30.38 -15.93
C GLU A 325 -7.37 30.69 -14.89
N MET A 326 -6.09 30.67 -15.28
CA MET A 326 -4.96 30.91 -14.40
C MET A 326 -4.46 32.35 -14.50
N ALA A 327 -4.40 33.04 -13.37
CA ALA A 327 -3.74 34.34 -13.30
C ALA A 327 -2.22 34.18 -13.36
N ASP A 328 -1.52 35.16 -13.95
CA ASP A 328 -0.05 35.13 -14.04
C ASP A 328 0.62 35.09 -12.66
N GLU A 329 -0.01 35.65 -11.63
CA GLU A 329 0.46 35.65 -10.25
C GLU A 329 0.40 34.24 -9.60
N ASP A 330 -0.50 33.38 -10.07
CA ASP A 330 -0.70 32.01 -9.58
C ASP A 330 0.14 30.98 -10.38
N MET A 331 0.91 31.43 -11.37
CA MET A 331 1.68 30.55 -12.25
C MET A 331 2.83 29.88 -11.49
N PRO A 332 2.90 28.53 -11.40
CA PRO A 332 3.99 27.85 -10.73
C PRO A 332 5.28 27.92 -11.56
N GLU A 333 6.41 27.58 -10.93
CA GLU A 333 7.67 27.39 -11.66
C GLU A 333 7.55 26.24 -12.67
N LEU A 334 7.61 26.59 -13.97
CA LEU A 334 7.43 25.63 -15.05
C LEU A 334 8.72 24.90 -15.39
N THR A 335 8.66 23.56 -15.36
CA THR A 335 9.70 22.68 -15.89
C THR A 335 9.57 22.57 -17.41
N ARG A 336 10.64 22.87 -18.15
CA ARG A 336 10.68 22.61 -19.60
C ARG A 336 10.75 21.11 -19.85
N LEU A 337 9.93 20.58 -20.77
CA LEU A 337 9.90 19.14 -21.06
C LEU A 337 11.26 18.56 -21.47
N GLY A 338 12.07 19.30 -22.24
CA GLY A 338 13.43 18.88 -22.60
C GLY A 338 14.43 18.83 -21.43
N LEU A 339 14.09 19.40 -20.28
CA LEU A 339 14.88 19.38 -19.04
C LEU A 339 14.34 18.40 -18.00
N LEU A 340 13.29 17.63 -18.34
CA LEU A 340 12.71 16.62 -17.48
C LEU A 340 13.77 15.56 -17.16
N ARG A 341 14.28 15.55 -15.94
CA ARG A 341 15.18 14.52 -15.45
C ARG A 341 14.34 13.34 -15.01
N THR A 342 14.47 12.25 -15.75
CA THR A 342 13.75 11.01 -15.47
C THR A 342 14.66 9.92 -14.90
N ARG A 343 15.93 10.27 -14.67
CA ARG A 343 16.95 9.40 -14.08
C ARG A 343 17.78 10.18 -13.07
N ALA A 344 18.26 9.48 -12.05
CA ALA A 344 19.12 10.03 -11.02
C ALA A 344 20.42 9.24 -10.88
N ASN A 345 21.48 9.96 -10.51
CA ASN A 345 22.74 9.40 -10.07
C ASN A 345 22.86 9.68 -8.58
N VAL A 346 22.81 8.63 -7.76
CA VAL A 346 22.71 8.76 -6.31
C VAL A 346 23.70 7.82 -5.64
N ARG A 347 24.06 8.14 -4.40
CA ARG A 347 24.97 7.34 -3.58
C ARG A 347 24.50 7.41 -2.14
N GLY A 348 24.58 6.29 -1.43
CA GLY A 348 24.20 6.23 -0.03
C GLY A 348 24.56 4.91 0.64
N HIS A 349 24.20 4.78 1.91
CA HIS A 349 24.25 3.52 2.64
C HIS A 349 22.89 2.81 2.57
N VAL A 350 22.92 1.49 2.50
CA VAL A 350 21.71 0.67 2.56
C VAL A 350 21.26 0.56 4.01
N LEU A 351 20.07 1.05 4.34
CA LEU A 351 19.52 0.97 5.71
C LEU A 351 18.72 -0.30 5.96
N SER A 352 17.98 -0.77 4.95
CA SER A 352 17.19 -1.98 5.04
C SER A 352 17.04 -2.61 3.66
N ILE A 353 16.77 -3.91 3.65
CA ILE A 353 16.55 -4.69 2.43
C ILE A 353 15.33 -5.57 2.66
N ASN A 354 14.39 -5.53 1.71
CA ASN A 354 13.26 -6.43 1.68
C ASN A 354 13.24 -7.23 0.37
N ARG A 355 12.88 -8.50 0.46
CA ARG A 355 12.77 -9.39 -0.70
C ARG A 355 11.42 -10.06 -0.66
N ARG A 356 10.68 -9.90 -1.74
CA ARG A 356 9.35 -10.46 -1.89
C ARG A 356 9.28 -11.22 -3.20
N SER A 357 8.63 -12.37 -3.17
CA SER A 357 8.29 -13.13 -4.35
C SER A 357 6.91 -13.74 -4.19
N GLY A 358 6.29 -14.06 -5.31
CA GLY A 358 4.99 -14.66 -5.31
C GLY A 358 4.52 -15.03 -6.71
N LYS A 359 3.24 -15.35 -6.80
CA LYS A 359 2.55 -15.54 -8.07
C LYS A 359 1.47 -14.49 -8.17
N ARG A 360 1.38 -13.83 -9.32
CA ARG A 360 0.27 -12.93 -9.64
C ARG A 360 -1.01 -13.75 -9.70
N VAL A 361 -2.12 -13.05 -9.66
CA VAL A 361 -3.46 -13.61 -9.85
C VAL A 361 -3.60 -14.31 -11.21
N ASP A 362 -2.88 -13.88 -12.26
CA ASP A 362 -2.79 -14.57 -13.56
C ASP A 362 -1.86 -15.81 -13.56
N GLY A 363 -1.22 -16.12 -12.42
CA GLY A 363 -0.28 -17.22 -12.20
C GLY A 363 1.17 -16.98 -12.66
N LYS A 364 1.51 -15.80 -13.21
CA LYS A 364 2.90 -15.46 -13.52
C LYS A 364 3.71 -15.23 -12.24
N PRO A 365 4.92 -15.77 -12.12
CA PRO A 365 5.77 -15.49 -10.98
C PRO A 365 6.23 -14.03 -11.02
N TRP A 366 6.43 -13.45 -9.84
CA TRP A 366 7.05 -12.14 -9.69
C TRP A 366 8.05 -12.18 -8.53
N THR A 367 9.08 -11.35 -8.66
CA THR A 367 10.09 -11.13 -7.62
C THR A 367 10.41 -9.65 -7.58
N MET A 368 10.50 -9.11 -6.38
CA MET A 368 10.88 -7.73 -6.11
C MET A 368 11.91 -7.72 -4.98
N MET A 369 12.94 -6.90 -5.14
CA MET A 369 13.83 -6.50 -4.05
C MET A 369 13.68 -5.00 -3.87
N SER A 370 13.43 -4.55 -2.65
CA SER A 370 13.48 -3.13 -2.28
C SER A 370 14.54 -2.88 -1.23
N LEU A 371 15.11 -1.69 -1.24
CA LEU A 371 16.12 -1.24 -0.29
C LEU A 371 15.94 0.24 0.02
N MET A 372 16.20 0.63 1.26
CA MET A 372 16.20 2.04 1.66
C MET A 372 17.61 2.59 1.54
N LEU A 373 17.83 3.48 0.56
CA LEU A 373 19.12 4.15 0.37
C LEU A 373 19.13 5.45 1.16
N TRP A 374 20.14 5.65 1.99
CA TRP A 374 20.31 6.85 2.81
C TRP A 374 21.55 7.64 2.40
N ASP A 375 21.39 8.93 2.10
CA ASP A 375 22.50 9.79 1.68
C ASP A 375 23.20 10.52 2.84
N GLY A 376 22.73 10.33 4.08
CA GLY A 376 23.18 11.08 5.26
C GLY A 376 22.11 12.00 5.83
N ASP A 377 21.17 12.45 4.99
CA ASP A 377 20.14 13.44 5.35
C ASP A 377 18.73 13.04 4.87
N HIS A 378 18.64 12.22 3.83
CA HIS A 378 17.40 11.77 3.22
C HIS A 378 17.48 10.28 2.88
N VAL A 379 16.31 9.65 2.76
CA VAL A 379 16.13 8.30 2.26
C VAL A 379 15.27 8.27 1.01
N ALA A 380 15.58 7.31 0.14
CA ALA A 380 14.75 6.96 -1.00
C ALA A 380 14.60 5.45 -1.08
N GLU A 381 13.39 4.98 -1.41
CA GLU A 381 13.19 3.57 -1.74
C GLU A 381 13.78 3.30 -3.12
N VAL A 382 14.65 2.30 -3.18
CA VAL A 382 15.19 1.75 -4.42
C VAL A 382 14.55 0.40 -4.66
N VAL A 383 14.10 0.14 -5.89
CA VAL A 383 13.40 -1.10 -6.24
C VAL A 383 14.01 -1.77 -7.47
N ALA A 384 14.09 -3.09 -7.43
CA ALA A 384 14.49 -3.94 -8.54
C ALA A 384 13.46 -5.07 -8.74
N PHE A 385 13.09 -5.32 -9.99
CA PHE A 385 12.09 -6.33 -10.35
C PHE A 385 12.70 -7.43 -11.20
N GLY A 386 12.32 -8.69 -10.95
CA GLY A 386 12.65 -9.83 -11.79
C GLY A 386 14.11 -9.87 -12.23
N ALA A 387 14.35 -9.75 -13.54
CA ALA A 387 15.67 -9.83 -14.15
C ALA A 387 16.63 -8.67 -13.80
N SER A 388 16.15 -7.58 -13.18
CA SER A 388 17.02 -6.52 -12.63
C SER A 388 17.68 -6.92 -11.30
N ILE A 389 17.20 -7.96 -10.64
CA ILE A 389 17.79 -8.47 -9.40
C ILE A 389 18.99 -9.34 -9.76
N ASN A 390 20.20 -8.78 -9.64
CA ASN A 390 21.46 -9.46 -9.95
C ASN A 390 22.22 -9.88 -8.68
N GLN A 391 23.29 -10.66 -8.83
CA GLN A 391 24.10 -11.16 -7.70
C GLN A 391 24.67 -10.04 -6.82
N ARG A 392 25.03 -8.89 -7.41
CA ARG A 392 25.54 -7.73 -6.65
C ARG A 392 24.48 -7.17 -5.72
N LEU A 393 23.23 -7.06 -6.16
CA LEU A 393 22.12 -6.66 -5.29
C LEU A 393 21.84 -7.73 -4.23
N LEU A 394 21.92 -9.01 -4.60
CA LEU A 394 21.68 -10.11 -3.67
C LEU A 394 22.75 -10.25 -2.58
N SER A 395 23.96 -9.73 -2.79
CA SER A 395 25.03 -9.71 -1.79
C SER A 395 24.97 -8.52 -0.83
N LEU A 396 24.16 -7.50 -1.11
CA LEU A 396 24.05 -6.31 -0.25
C LEU A 396 23.53 -6.67 1.15
N ARG A 397 24.04 -5.94 2.15
CA ARG A 397 23.64 -5.97 3.54
C ARG A 397 23.37 -4.55 4.05
N PRO A 398 22.53 -4.38 5.10
CA PRO A 398 22.45 -3.11 5.82
C PRO A 398 23.84 -2.62 6.24
N GLY A 399 24.13 -1.35 5.97
CA GLY A 399 25.42 -0.70 6.17
C GLY A 399 26.29 -0.59 4.92
N ASP A 400 26.09 -1.44 3.92
CA ASP A 400 26.89 -1.38 2.69
C ASP A 400 26.69 -0.04 1.96
N GLY A 401 27.78 0.50 1.41
CA GLY A 401 27.72 1.63 0.49
C GLY A 401 27.21 1.19 -0.88
N LEU A 402 26.25 1.93 -1.44
CA LEU A 402 25.67 1.70 -2.75
C LEU A 402 25.69 3.00 -3.58
N ALA A 403 26.27 2.94 -4.76
CA ALA A 403 26.26 4.02 -5.75
C ALA A 403 25.54 3.55 -7.01
N MET A 404 24.65 4.40 -7.54
CA MET A 404 23.86 4.10 -8.71
C MET A 404 23.95 5.23 -9.73
N THR A 405 24.23 4.87 -10.98
CA THR A 405 24.18 5.81 -12.11
C THR A 405 23.05 5.40 -13.04
N GLY A 406 22.18 6.36 -13.40
CA GLY A 406 21.05 6.12 -14.28
C GLY A 406 19.94 5.28 -13.64
N ALA A 407 19.67 5.44 -12.35
CA ALA A 407 18.48 4.87 -11.71
C ALA A 407 17.24 5.63 -12.23
N GLU A 408 16.19 4.92 -12.63
CA GLU A 408 14.99 5.55 -13.22
C GLU A 408 14.06 6.08 -12.13
N LEU A 409 13.48 7.25 -12.36
CA LEU A 409 12.44 7.76 -11.47
C LEU A 409 11.14 7.02 -11.74
N GLY A 410 10.55 6.48 -10.68
CA GLY A 410 9.23 5.88 -10.67
C GLY A 410 8.43 6.34 -9.47
N TRP A 411 7.13 6.10 -9.51
CA TRP A 411 6.22 6.55 -8.47
C TRP A 411 5.28 5.41 -8.08
N ARG A 412 4.94 5.33 -6.79
CA ARG A 412 3.85 4.49 -6.31
C ARG A 412 3.10 5.22 -5.22
N SER A 413 1.79 5.41 -5.42
CA SER A 413 0.91 6.10 -4.47
C SER A 413 1.49 7.46 -4.04
N GLY A 414 1.97 8.24 -5.01
CA GLY A 414 2.59 9.55 -4.80
C GLY A 414 4.04 9.56 -4.28
N ILE A 415 4.60 8.40 -3.88
CA ILE A 415 5.95 8.29 -3.30
C ILE A 415 6.98 8.01 -4.40
N LEU A 416 8.08 8.75 -4.39
CA LEU A 416 9.21 8.57 -5.29
C LEU A 416 9.96 7.26 -5.01
N GLN A 417 10.23 6.51 -6.07
CA GLN A 417 11.04 5.29 -6.07
C GLN A 417 12.15 5.40 -7.13
N LEU A 418 13.34 4.93 -6.76
CA LEU A 418 14.45 4.78 -7.70
C LEU A 418 14.47 3.35 -8.25
N ARG A 419 14.14 3.18 -9.52
CA ARG A 419 14.02 1.88 -10.16
C ARG A 419 15.35 1.47 -10.82
N ILE A 420 15.76 0.24 -10.55
CA ILE A 420 16.94 -0.37 -11.18
C ILE A 420 16.51 -1.05 -12.49
N ASP A 421 17.01 -0.52 -13.59
CA ASP A 421 16.95 -1.17 -14.91
C ASP A 421 18.20 -2.03 -15.12
N ASN A 422 18.02 -3.26 -15.60
CA ASN A 422 19.10 -4.24 -15.72
C ASN A 422 20.13 -3.92 -16.82
N ARG A 423 19.83 -3.00 -17.73
CA ARG A 423 20.69 -2.59 -18.85
C ARG A 423 21.23 -1.18 -18.68
N LYS A 424 20.48 -0.30 -18.02
CA LYS A 424 20.77 1.14 -17.95
C LYS A 424 21.31 1.59 -16.61
N THR A 425 20.89 0.96 -15.51
CA THR A 425 21.38 1.33 -14.18
C THR A 425 22.69 0.63 -13.89
N ARG A 426 23.75 1.42 -13.68
CA ARG A 426 25.03 0.90 -13.17
C ARG A 426 25.04 0.98 -11.66
N VAL A 427 25.43 -0.11 -11.01
CA VAL A 427 25.44 -0.25 -9.54
C VAL A 427 26.85 -0.56 -9.08
N GLU A 428 27.37 0.18 -8.12
CA GLU A 428 28.69 0.01 -7.50
C GLU A 428 28.55 -0.04 -5.98
N THR A 429 29.40 -0.83 -5.32
CA THR A 429 29.47 -0.88 -3.84
C THR A 429 30.76 -0.25 -3.37
N PHE A 430 30.76 0.41 -2.21
CA PHE A 430 31.93 1.13 -1.68
C PHE A 430 32.08 0.99 -0.17
#